data_AF-A0A365U0A0-F1
#
_entry.id   AF-A0A365U0A0-F1
#
_cell.length_a   1.000
_cell.length_b   1.000
_cell.length_c   1.000
_cell.angle_alpha   90.00
_cell.angle_beta   90.00
_cell.angle_gamma   90.00
#
_symmetry.space_group_name_H-M   'P 1'
#
loop_
_entity.id
_entity.type
_entity.pdbx_description
1 polymer ?
#
loop_
_entity_poly.entity_id
_entity_poly.type
_entity_poly.pdbx_seq_one_letter_code
_entity_poly.pdbx_strand_id
1 'polypeptide(L)'
;MTRQPDEIRPGAGIVAPGLLVLLCIVLAACTARPAARMAPAEPAADIQPVFIATQRQPDRPGELGGPRADRVHYLRAAVSVPPGHEPGRIEWPPLGADPDPKRHFALSRMQVFRDAGSFARDVRNARTGRETLVYVHGFNAKLSESIYRMAQMRADFRPRMPSVLYAWPSAGDPRGYVYDRDSVLFARDGLEETLQLLTAGKDERVFLLAHSMGAQLVMEVLRQSALRGDGRLLSRISGVVLMSPDIDPEVFRRQAEAIGPLPQPFMILIARQDRALGLAGFLTGRKPRLGVIDSREKVAGLNVKVLDFTALADGEGYDHSVPVTSPAAITVLRGLIAQADRAGASGFADYMVLEAQY
;
A
#
# COMPACT_ATOMS: atom_id res chain seq x y z
N MET A 1 78.11 -24.23 -3.21
CA MET A 1 77.17 -23.37 -2.44
C MET A 1 76.15 -22.80 -3.40
N THR A 2 75.09 -23.55 -3.64
CA THR A 2 74.00 -23.25 -4.58
C THR A 2 72.81 -22.72 -3.78
N ARG A 3 72.38 -21.48 -4.05
CA ARG A 3 71.20 -20.84 -3.45
C ARG A 3 69.93 -21.56 -3.92
N GLN A 4 69.08 -21.90 -2.97
CA GLN A 4 67.72 -22.39 -3.18
C GLN A 4 66.80 -21.20 -3.53
N PRO A 5 65.87 -21.31 -4.50
CA PRO A 5 64.93 -20.23 -4.81
C PRO A 5 63.75 -20.19 -3.84
N ASP A 6 63.35 -18.98 -3.46
CA ASP A 6 62.20 -18.70 -2.58
C ASP A 6 60.88 -19.15 -3.19
N GLU A 7 60.10 -19.88 -2.39
CA GLU A 7 58.77 -20.38 -2.69
C GLU A 7 57.74 -19.25 -2.49
N ILE A 8 57.18 -18.71 -3.58
CA ILE A 8 56.10 -17.71 -3.52
C ILE A 8 54.82 -18.41 -3.06
N ARG A 9 54.43 -18.21 -1.81
CA ARG A 9 53.10 -18.60 -1.30
C ARG A 9 52.02 -17.69 -1.90
N PRO A 10 50.92 -18.24 -2.47
CA PRO A 10 49.80 -17.42 -2.91
C PRO A 10 49.11 -16.80 -1.69
N GLY A 11 49.03 -15.47 -1.66
CA GLY A 11 48.30 -14.73 -0.64
C GLY A 11 46.83 -15.14 -0.64
N ALA A 12 46.33 -15.63 0.48
CA ALA A 12 44.90 -15.81 0.70
C ALA A 12 44.23 -14.44 0.52
N GLY A 13 43.49 -14.26 -0.58
CA GLY A 13 42.72 -13.05 -0.83
C GLY A 13 41.67 -12.90 0.26
N ILE A 14 41.92 -12.00 1.21
CA ILE A 14 40.92 -11.55 2.18
C ILE A 14 39.88 -10.77 1.37
N VAL A 15 38.81 -11.44 0.98
CA VAL A 15 37.64 -10.77 0.39
C VAL A 15 37.14 -9.79 1.43
N ALA A 16 37.30 -8.49 1.16
CA ALA A 16 36.89 -7.45 2.11
C ALA A 16 35.40 -7.66 2.48
N PRO A 17 35.02 -7.60 3.76
CA PRO A 17 33.64 -7.83 4.20
C PRO A 17 32.63 -6.96 3.45
N GLY A 18 33.04 -5.75 3.03
CA GLY A 18 32.23 -4.85 2.21
C GLY A 18 31.91 -5.38 0.81
N LEU A 19 32.81 -6.15 0.18
CA LEU A 19 32.56 -6.76 -1.13
C LEU A 19 31.57 -7.93 -1.02
N LEU A 20 31.65 -8.71 0.08
CA LEU A 20 30.71 -9.80 0.35
C LEU A 20 29.30 -9.28 0.66
N VAL A 21 29.19 -8.19 1.44
CA VAL A 21 27.91 -7.52 1.74
C VAL A 21 27.30 -6.90 0.47
N LEU A 22 28.12 -6.23 -0.36
CA LEU A 22 27.66 -5.68 -1.64
C LEU A 22 27.18 -6.79 -2.59
N LEU A 23 27.89 -7.92 -2.64
CA LEU A 23 27.51 -9.08 -3.45
C LEU A 23 26.20 -9.72 -2.96
N CYS A 24 26.00 -9.84 -1.65
CA CYS A 24 24.74 -10.34 -1.08
C CYS A 24 23.55 -9.40 -1.37
N ILE A 25 23.76 -8.08 -1.37
CA ILE A 25 22.72 -7.10 -1.75
C ILE A 25 22.37 -7.21 -3.24
N VAL A 26 23.38 -7.42 -4.11
CA VAL A 26 23.16 -7.63 -5.55
C VAL A 26 22.41 -8.93 -5.82
N LEU A 27 22.70 -10.01 -5.10
CA LEU A 27 22.05 -11.31 -5.27
C LEU A 27 20.59 -11.33 -4.77
N ALA A 28 20.27 -10.62 -3.68
CA ALA A 28 18.89 -10.52 -3.18
C ALA A 28 17.96 -9.76 -4.14
N ALA A 29 18.50 -8.85 -4.95
CA ALA A 29 17.73 -7.98 -5.84
C ALA A 29 17.39 -8.61 -7.21
N CYS A 30 17.99 -9.74 -7.57
CA CYS A 30 17.65 -10.51 -8.77
C CYS A 30 16.72 -11.69 -8.47
N THR A 31 16.17 -11.79 -7.25
CA THR A 31 15.27 -12.87 -6.90
C THR A 31 13.94 -12.72 -7.63
N ALA A 32 13.56 -13.76 -8.38
CA ALA A 32 12.23 -13.80 -8.96
C ALA A 32 11.21 -13.72 -7.79
N ARG A 33 10.21 -12.86 -7.94
CA ARG A 33 9.13 -12.70 -6.95
C ARG A 33 7.90 -13.47 -7.42
N PRO A 34 7.11 -14.03 -6.49
CA PRO A 34 5.82 -14.62 -6.82
C PRO A 34 4.96 -13.63 -7.63
N ALA A 35 4.30 -14.15 -8.66
CA ALA A 35 3.40 -13.38 -9.52
C ALA A 35 1.99 -13.93 -9.37
N ALA A 36 1.01 -13.05 -9.47
CA ALA A 36 -0.39 -13.45 -9.51
C ALA A 36 -0.62 -14.20 -10.83
N ARG A 37 -1.14 -15.42 -10.73
CA ARG A 37 -1.39 -16.30 -11.88
C ARG A 37 -2.82 -16.80 -11.85
N MET A 38 -3.34 -17.07 -13.04
CA MET A 38 -4.65 -17.67 -13.21
C MET A 38 -4.65 -19.09 -12.65
N ALA A 39 -5.74 -19.49 -11.99
CA ALA A 39 -6.00 -20.86 -11.60
C ALA A 39 -7.46 -21.24 -11.90
N PRO A 40 -7.79 -22.54 -11.97
CA PRO A 40 -9.17 -23.01 -11.99
C PRO A 40 -9.96 -22.49 -10.77
N ALA A 41 -11.28 -22.41 -10.92
CA ALA A 41 -12.15 -22.05 -9.81
C ALA A 41 -12.10 -23.14 -8.72
N GLU A 42 -11.99 -22.72 -7.46
CA GLU A 42 -12.11 -23.58 -6.29
C GLU A 42 -13.45 -23.28 -5.60
N PRO A 43 -14.41 -24.21 -5.57
CA PRO A 43 -15.73 -23.98 -4.98
C PRO A 43 -15.70 -23.57 -3.51
N ALA A 44 -14.72 -24.04 -2.73
CA ALA A 44 -14.60 -23.70 -1.32
C ALA A 44 -13.89 -22.36 -1.06
N ALA A 45 -13.31 -21.74 -2.08
CA ALA A 45 -12.54 -20.51 -1.92
C ALA A 45 -13.43 -19.28 -1.76
N ASP A 46 -12.96 -18.32 -0.98
CA ASP A 46 -13.60 -17.01 -0.86
C ASP A 46 -13.14 -16.10 -2.00
N ILE A 47 -14.07 -15.65 -2.84
CA ILE A 47 -13.76 -14.85 -4.03
C ILE A 47 -13.83 -13.37 -3.70
N GLN A 48 -12.67 -12.72 -3.67
CA GLN A 48 -12.53 -11.29 -3.39
C GLN A 48 -12.45 -10.46 -4.68
N PRO A 49 -13.46 -9.60 -4.97
CA PRO A 49 -13.39 -8.69 -6.11
C PRO A 49 -12.49 -7.49 -5.79
N VAL A 50 -11.53 -7.22 -6.67
CA VAL A 50 -10.62 -6.07 -6.59
C VAL A 50 -10.74 -5.25 -7.86
N PHE A 51 -11.22 -4.02 -7.72
CA PHE A 51 -11.17 -3.03 -8.79
C PHE A 51 -9.81 -2.37 -8.81
N ILE A 52 -9.26 -2.08 -9.98
CA ILE A 52 -7.89 -1.61 -10.14
C ILE A 52 -7.89 -0.41 -11.08
N ALA A 53 -7.28 0.68 -10.64
CA ALA A 53 -6.89 1.81 -11.47
C ALA A 53 -5.36 1.87 -11.48
N THR A 54 -4.71 1.88 -12.65
CA THR A 54 -3.25 1.81 -12.74
C THR A 54 -2.71 2.61 -13.91
N GLN A 55 -1.60 3.32 -13.71
CA GLN A 55 -0.84 3.98 -14.77
C GLN A 55 0.35 3.11 -15.22
N ARG A 56 0.12 1.81 -15.32
CA ARG A 56 1.04 0.87 -15.94
C ARG A 56 0.53 0.52 -17.31
N GLN A 57 1.44 0.48 -18.28
CA GLN A 57 1.17 -0.07 -19.58
C GLN A 57 0.98 -1.58 -19.42
N PRO A 58 -0.13 -2.17 -19.89
CA PRO A 58 -0.23 -3.62 -19.94
C PRO A 58 0.76 -4.13 -21.00
N ASP A 59 1.68 -5.04 -20.61
CA ASP A 59 2.68 -5.59 -21.53
C ASP A 59 2.01 -6.39 -22.68
N ARG A 60 0.89 -7.04 -22.37
CA ARG A 60 -0.06 -7.69 -23.30
C ARG A 60 -1.48 -7.66 -22.71
N PRO A 61 -2.55 -7.89 -23.50
CA PRO A 61 -3.87 -8.14 -22.95
C PRO A 61 -3.82 -9.29 -21.94
N GLY A 62 -3.99 -8.99 -20.66
CA GLY A 62 -3.92 -10.00 -19.59
C GLY A 62 -2.59 -10.09 -18.82
N GLU A 63 -1.56 -9.32 -19.20
CA GLU A 63 -0.31 -9.21 -18.42
C GLU A 63 -0.31 -7.92 -17.59
N LEU A 64 0.21 -8.03 -16.35
CA LEU A 64 0.20 -6.99 -15.34
C LEU A 64 1.63 -6.58 -15.02
N GLY A 65 2.00 -5.31 -15.19
CA GLY A 65 3.26 -4.80 -14.61
C GLY A 65 4.20 -3.98 -15.48
N GLY A 66 3.80 -3.58 -16.69
CA GLY A 66 4.67 -2.81 -17.61
C GLY A 66 5.05 -1.40 -17.13
N PRO A 67 5.76 -0.63 -18.00
CA PRO A 67 6.28 0.70 -17.68
C PRO A 67 5.18 1.73 -17.41
N ARG A 68 5.56 2.96 -17.06
CA ARG A 68 4.62 4.07 -16.86
C ARG A 68 3.79 4.28 -18.13
N ALA A 69 2.47 4.44 -17.97
CA ALA A 69 1.55 4.82 -19.02
C ALA A 69 1.03 6.24 -18.78
N ASP A 70 0.80 6.99 -19.86
CA ASP A 70 0.32 8.38 -19.79
C ASP A 70 -1.15 8.50 -19.35
N ARG A 71 -1.89 7.39 -19.34
CA ARG A 71 -3.30 7.34 -18.96
C ARG A 71 -3.56 6.27 -17.90
N VAL A 72 -4.65 6.44 -17.16
CA VAL A 72 -5.13 5.43 -16.21
C VAL A 72 -5.82 4.30 -16.98
N HIS A 73 -5.41 3.07 -16.69
CA HIS A 73 -6.04 1.84 -17.12
C HIS A 73 -6.89 1.25 -16.00
N TYR A 74 -8.04 0.69 -16.36
CA TYR A 74 -9.01 0.17 -15.41
C TYR A 74 -9.21 -1.33 -15.60
N LEU A 75 -9.14 -2.09 -14.50
CA LEU A 75 -9.31 -3.54 -14.48
C LEU A 75 -10.15 -3.97 -13.29
N ARG A 76 -10.67 -5.20 -13.35
CA ARG A 76 -11.24 -5.92 -12.21
C ARG A 76 -10.63 -7.31 -12.16
N ALA A 77 -10.09 -7.67 -11.01
CA ALA A 77 -9.64 -9.01 -10.70
C ALA A 77 -10.63 -9.68 -9.74
N ALA A 78 -10.89 -10.97 -9.94
CA ALA A 78 -11.46 -11.84 -8.93
C ALA A 78 -10.32 -12.70 -8.38
N VAL A 79 -10.05 -12.54 -7.08
CA VAL A 79 -8.98 -13.26 -6.39
C VAL A 79 -9.60 -14.36 -5.55
N SER A 80 -9.16 -15.59 -5.77
CA SER A 80 -9.48 -16.76 -4.95
C SER A 80 -8.62 -16.73 -3.70
N VAL A 81 -9.24 -16.64 -2.54
CA VAL A 81 -8.61 -16.76 -1.22
C VAL A 81 -8.86 -18.18 -0.71
N PRO A 82 -7.81 -18.94 -0.35
CA PRO A 82 -7.96 -20.35 0.00
C PRO A 82 -8.78 -20.55 1.29
N PRO A 83 -9.49 -21.67 1.45
CA PRO A 83 -10.31 -21.93 2.65
C PRO A 83 -9.53 -21.89 3.97
N GLY A 84 -8.23 -22.22 3.93
CA GLY A 84 -7.33 -22.21 5.08
C GLY A 84 -6.60 -20.89 5.32
N HIS A 85 -7.06 -19.78 4.74
CA HIS A 85 -6.39 -18.48 4.84
C HIS A 85 -6.20 -18.01 6.29
N GLU A 86 -5.00 -17.56 6.60
CA GLU A 86 -4.63 -16.97 7.89
C GLU A 86 -4.58 -15.43 7.81
N PRO A 87 -5.23 -14.69 8.73
CA PRO A 87 -5.23 -13.23 8.70
C PRO A 87 -3.84 -12.62 8.64
N GLY A 88 -3.68 -11.63 7.77
CA GLY A 88 -2.43 -10.89 7.55
C GLY A 88 -1.48 -11.53 6.55
N ARG A 89 -1.70 -12.80 6.20
CA ARG A 89 -0.83 -13.57 5.31
C ARG A 89 -1.32 -13.52 3.87
N ILE A 90 -0.39 -13.72 2.95
CA ILE A 90 -0.73 -14.00 1.57
C ILE A 90 -0.07 -15.33 1.26
N GLU A 91 -0.87 -16.38 1.12
CA GLU A 91 -0.39 -17.73 0.83
C GLU A 91 0.03 -17.78 -0.64
N TRP A 92 1.31 -17.52 -0.91
CA TRP A 92 1.90 -17.61 -2.24
C TRP A 92 2.27 -19.05 -2.61
N PRO A 93 2.14 -19.45 -3.88
CA PRO A 93 2.75 -20.70 -4.32
C PRO A 93 4.28 -20.63 -4.22
N PRO A 94 4.96 -21.79 -4.16
CA PRO A 94 6.40 -21.86 -4.34
C PRO A 94 6.83 -21.11 -5.60
N LEU A 95 8.00 -20.47 -5.55
CA LEU A 95 8.47 -19.61 -6.63
C LEU A 95 8.54 -20.39 -7.97
N GLY A 96 7.87 -19.87 -8.99
CA GLY A 96 7.79 -20.46 -10.32
C GLY A 96 6.67 -21.48 -10.51
N ALA A 97 6.06 -21.99 -9.43
CA ALA A 97 4.94 -22.92 -9.49
C ALA A 97 3.61 -22.21 -9.77
N ASP A 98 2.65 -22.96 -10.30
CA ASP A 98 1.27 -22.49 -10.46
C ASP A 98 0.51 -22.56 -9.12
N PRO A 99 -0.39 -21.61 -8.85
CA PRO A 99 -1.13 -21.58 -7.60
C PRO A 99 -2.20 -22.69 -7.55
N ASP A 100 -2.10 -23.53 -6.52
CA ASP A 100 -3.21 -24.38 -6.05
C ASP A 100 -4.23 -23.51 -5.26
N PRO A 101 -5.44 -23.25 -5.79
CA PRO A 101 -6.44 -22.38 -5.16
C PRO A 101 -7.00 -22.93 -3.83
N LYS A 102 -6.72 -24.20 -3.49
CA LYS A 102 -7.04 -24.76 -2.15
C LYS A 102 -6.08 -24.30 -1.08
N ARG A 103 -4.88 -23.85 -1.48
CA ARG A 103 -3.76 -23.56 -0.57
C ARG A 103 -3.19 -22.15 -0.74
N HIS A 104 -3.40 -21.53 -1.90
CA HIS A 104 -2.76 -20.29 -2.28
C HIS A 104 -3.76 -19.28 -2.83
N PHE A 105 -3.39 -18.01 -2.76
CA PHE A 105 -4.08 -16.96 -3.49
C PHE A 105 -3.90 -17.17 -5.00
N ALA A 106 -5.00 -17.08 -5.75
CA ALA A 106 -5.00 -17.25 -7.20
C ALA A 106 -5.90 -16.22 -7.89
N LEU A 107 -5.59 -15.85 -9.14
CA LEU A 107 -6.54 -15.12 -9.97
C LEU A 107 -7.55 -16.11 -10.56
N SER A 108 -8.83 -15.94 -10.26
CA SER A 108 -9.90 -16.75 -10.87
C SER A 108 -10.46 -16.10 -12.13
N ARG A 109 -10.42 -14.76 -12.19
CA ARG A 109 -10.85 -13.98 -13.35
C ARG A 109 -10.15 -12.64 -13.40
N MET A 110 -9.92 -12.15 -14.62
CA MET A 110 -9.53 -10.76 -14.85
C MET A 110 -10.31 -10.16 -16.01
N GLN A 111 -10.72 -8.90 -15.85
CA GLN A 111 -11.45 -8.13 -16.84
C GLN A 111 -10.80 -6.77 -17.00
N VAL A 112 -10.53 -6.38 -18.25
CA VAL A 112 -10.10 -5.01 -18.58
C VAL A 112 -11.33 -4.21 -19.00
N PHE A 113 -11.47 -3.00 -18.46
CA PHE A 113 -12.54 -2.09 -18.86
C PHE A 113 -12.12 -1.28 -20.09
N ARG A 114 -13.10 -0.99 -20.94
CA ARG A 114 -12.88 -0.18 -22.15
C ARG A 114 -12.64 1.29 -21.80
N ASP A 115 -13.34 1.78 -20.79
CA ASP A 115 -13.37 3.19 -20.41
C ASP A 115 -13.64 3.39 -18.91
N ALA A 116 -13.26 4.56 -18.39
CA ALA A 116 -13.44 5.00 -17.02
C ALA A 116 -14.91 4.94 -16.56
N GLY A 117 -15.86 5.29 -17.45
CA GLY A 117 -17.28 5.29 -17.13
C GLY A 117 -17.83 3.89 -16.84
N SER A 118 -17.40 2.89 -17.61
CA SER A 118 -17.76 1.48 -17.42
C SER A 118 -17.18 0.93 -16.11
N PHE A 119 -15.94 1.28 -15.79
CA PHE A 119 -15.32 0.96 -14.50
C PHE A 119 -16.10 1.54 -13.33
N ALA A 120 -16.38 2.85 -13.36
CA ALA A 120 -17.11 3.53 -12.29
C ALA A 120 -18.53 2.98 -12.10
N ARG A 121 -19.22 2.60 -13.19
CA ARG A 121 -20.52 1.94 -13.12
C ARG A 121 -20.42 0.57 -12.43
N ASP A 122 -19.41 -0.23 -12.73
CA ASP A 122 -19.25 -1.54 -12.11
C ASP A 122 -18.88 -1.43 -10.61
N VAL A 123 -18.03 -0.46 -10.24
CA VAL A 123 -17.75 -0.12 -8.83
C VAL A 123 -19.04 0.26 -8.10
N ARG A 124 -19.89 1.09 -8.72
CA ARG A 124 -21.21 1.48 -8.18
C ARG A 124 -22.21 0.33 -8.10
N ASN A 125 -22.12 -0.67 -8.96
CA ASN A 125 -23.00 -1.83 -8.91
C ASN A 125 -22.57 -2.84 -7.84
N ALA A 126 -21.29 -2.82 -7.45
CA ALA A 126 -20.75 -3.68 -6.41
C ALA A 126 -20.96 -3.17 -4.97
N ARG A 127 -21.50 -1.96 -4.77
CA ARG A 127 -21.71 -1.37 -3.44
C ARG A 127 -23.12 -1.58 -2.89
N THR A 128 -23.22 -1.77 -1.59
CA THR A 128 -24.48 -1.64 -0.82
C THR A 128 -24.63 -0.24 -0.21
N GLY A 129 -23.55 0.54 -0.12
CA GLY A 129 -23.51 1.92 0.39
C GLY A 129 -23.16 2.96 -0.69
N ARG A 130 -22.69 4.15 -0.29
CA ARG A 130 -22.24 5.24 -1.20
C ARG A 130 -20.75 5.55 -1.13
N GLU A 131 -20.03 4.78 -0.33
CA GLU A 131 -18.62 4.98 -0.04
C GLU A 131 -17.79 3.90 -0.75
N THR A 132 -16.66 4.30 -1.33
CA THR A 132 -15.67 3.39 -1.96
C THR A 132 -14.37 3.45 -1.18
N LEU A 133 -13.82 2.29 -0.84
CA LEU A 133 -12.47 2.21 -0.28
C LEU A 133 -11.45 2.28 -1.41
N VAL A 134 -10.57 3.27 -1.38
CA VAL A 134 -9.42 3.37 -2.28
C VAL A 134 -8.14 3.07 -1.49
N TYR A 135 -7.45 2.00 -1.88
CA TYR A 135 -6.15 1.64 -1.33
C TYR A 135 -5.03 2.06 -2.29
N VAL A 136 -4.01 2.74 -1.75
CA VAL A 136 -2.80 3.16 -2.48
C VAL A 136 -1.59 2.43 -1.88
N HIS A 137 -0.97 1.56 -2.66
CA HIS A 137 0.15 0.74 -2.18
C HIS A 137 1.42 1.54 -1.93
N GLY A 138 2.38 0.93 -1.23
CA GLY A 138 3.67 1.51 -0.90
C GLY A 138 4.80 1.26 -1.91
N PHE A 139 6.01 1.55 -1.46
CA PHE A 139 7.29 1.31 -2.14
C PHE A 139 7.50 -0.18 -2.50
N ASN A 140 8.27 -0.46 -3.55
CA ASN A 140 8.75 -1.81 -3.87
C ASN A 140 7.59 -2.84 -4.03
N ALA A 141 6.52 -2.40 -4.68
CA ALA A 141 5.30 -3.19 -4.85
C ALA A 141 5.03 -3.45 -6.34
N LYS A 142 4.99 -4.73 -6.71
CA LYS A 142 4.49 -5.16 -8.01
C LYS A 142 2.96 -5.11 -8.04
N LEU A 143 2.40 -5.06 -9.24
CA LEU A 143 0.94 -5.04 -9.43
C LEU A 143 0.28 -6.30 -8.85
N SER A 144 0.86 -7.48 -9.07
CA SER A 144 0.39 -8.75 -8.50
C SER A 144 0.33 -8.72 -6.97
N GLU A 145 1.40 -8.26 -6.33
CA GLU A 145 1.52 -8.18 -4.88
C GLU A 145 0.47 -7.21 -4.31
N SER A 146 0.25 -6.09 -4.99
CA SER A 146 -0.73 -5.08 -4.59
C SER A 146 -2.17 -5.58 -4.73
N ILE A 147 -2.48 -6.36 -5.78
CA ILE A 147 -3.79 -6.98 -5.99
C ILE A 147 -4.06 -8.00 -4.87
N TYR A 148 -3.11 -8.89 -4.58
CA TYR A 148 -3.27 -9.89 -3.53
C TYR A 148 -3.34 -9.25 -2.15
N ARG A 149 -2.56 -8.20 -1.89
CA ARG A 149 -2.65 -7.43 -0.64
C ARG A 149 -4.03 -6.79 -0.48
N MET A 150 -4.62 -6.24 -1.55
CA MET A 150 -5.98 -5.73 -1.49
C MET A 150 -7.00 -6.83 -1.23
N ALA A 151 -6.86 -7.99 -1.89
CA ALA A 151 -7.74 -9.13 -1.67
C ALA A 151 -7.64 -9.67 -0.23
N GLN A 152 -6.43 -9.78 0.33
CA GLN A 152 -6.20 -10.18 1.72
C GLN A 152 -6.87 -9.20 2.69
N MET A 153 -6.65 -7.89 2.52
CA MET A 153 -7.33 -6.90 3.37
C MET A 153 -8.86 -7.01 3.28
N ARG A 154 -9.41 -7.31 2.10
CA ARG A 154 -10.85 -7.54 1.98
C ARG A 154 -11.32 -8.80 2.72
N ALA A 155 -10.60 -9.90 2.60
CA ALA A 155 -10.92 -11.14 3.31
C ALA A 155 -10.86 -10.96 4.83
N ASP A 156 -9.86 -10.23 5.31
CA ASP A 156 -9.60 -10.04 6.74
C ASP A 156 -10.53 -9.02 7.38
N PHE A 157 -10.67 -7.84 6.77
CA PHE A 157 -11.46 -6.75 7.33
C PHE A 157 -12.94 -6.78 6.90
N ARG A 158 -13.29 -7.54 5.86
CA ARG A 158 -14.65 -7.64 5.29
C ARG A 158 -15.33 -6.27 5.11
N PRO A 159 -14.69 -5.32 4.42
CA PRO A 159 -15.26 -3.99 4.25
C PRO A 159 -16.58 -4.07 3.47
N ARG A 160 -17.60 -3.34 3.94
CA ARG A 160 -18.89 -3.21 3.23
C ARG A 160 -18.84 -2.27 2.02
N MET A 161 -17.65 -1.77 1.70
CA MET A 161 -17.39 -0.90 0.55
C MET A 161 -16.83 -1.71 -0.62
N PRO A 162 -17.15 -1.35 -1.88
CA PRO A 162 -16.34 -1.76 -3.01
C PRO A 162 -14.93 -1.21 -2.81
N SER A 163 -13.98 -1.95 -3.35
CA SER A 163 -12.56 -1.78 -3.07
C SER A 163 -11.80 -1.55 -4.35
N VAL A 164 -11.22 -0.35 -4.47
CA VAL A 164 -10.38 0.05 -5.59
C VAL A 164 -8.93 0.12 -5.11
N LEU A 165 -8.05 -0.62 -5.79
CA LEU A 165 -6.61 -0.45 -5.69
C LEU A 165 -6.18 0.60 -6.71
N TYR A 166 -5.54 1.68 -6.26
CA TYR A 166 -4.76 2.55 -7.14
C TYR A 166 -3.31 2.06 -7.16
N ALA A 167 -2.93 1.42 -8.27
CA ALA A 167 -1.62 0.84 -8.46
C ALA A 167 -0.72 1.74 -9.31
N TRP A 168 0.13 2.50 -8.66
CA TRP A 168 1.10 3.38 -9.31
C TRP A 168 2.33 2.58 -9.81
N PRO A 169 3.09 3.09 -10.80
CA PRO A 169 4.15 2.35 -11.46
C PRO A 169 5.45 2.31 -10.64
N SER A 170 5.42 1.67 -9.47
CA SER A 170 6.62 1.29 -8.71
C SER A 170 7.53 0.37 -9.52
N ALA A 171 8.84 0.47 -9.35
CA ALA A 171 9.82 -0.46 -9.90
C ALA A 171 9.60 -1.90 -9.38
N GLY A 172 8.99 -2.07 -8.20
CA GLY A 172 8.93 -3.38 -7.55
C GLY A 172 10.33 -3.93 -7.21
N ASP A 173 11.27 -3.01 -6.98
CA ASP A 173 12.67 -3.29 -6.65
C ASP A 173 13.08 -2.45 -5.41
N PRO A 174 13.64 -3.06 -4.36
CA PRO A 174 14.10 -2.34 -3.16
C PRO A 174 15.22 -1.33 -3.43
N ARG A 175 15.93 -1.42 -4.55
CA ARG A 175 16.94 -0.43 -4.98
C ARG A 175 16.32 0.75 -5.71
N GLY A 176 15.08 0.60 -6.18
CA GLY A 176 14.35 1.58 -6.96
C GLY A 176 13.81 2.76 -6.17
N TYR A 177 14.28 3.04 -4.95
CA TYR A 177 13.70 4.06 -4.08
C TYR A 177 13.55 5.43 -4.75
N VAL A 178 14.62 5.90 -5.41
CA VAL A 178 14.59 7.19 -6.12
C VAL A 178 13.64 7.15 -7.33
N TYR A 179 13.65 6.05 -8.08
CA TYR A 179 12.72 5.87 -9.20
C TYR A 179 11.26 5.88 -8.71
N ASP A 180 10.99 5.22 -7.60
CA ASP A 180 9.66 5.16 -6.99
C ASP A 180 9.21 6.52 -6.47
N ARG A 181 10.13 7.36 -5.99
CA ARG A 181 9.83 8.75 -5.59
C ARG A 181 9.34 9.54 -6.80
N ASP A 182 10.01 9.42 -7.94
CA ASP A 182 9.57 10.05 -9.19
C ASP A 182 8.28 9.44 -9.72
N SER A 183 8.07 8.11 -9.57
CA SER A 183 6.84 7.44 -9.97
C SER A 183 5.64 7.89 -9.15
N VAL A 184 5.83 8.16 -7.86
CA VAL A 184 4.80 8.80 -7.02
C VAL A 184 4.46 10.17 -7.58
N LEU A 185 5.45 10.99 -7.96
CA LEU A 185 5.14 12.31 -8.50
C LEU A 185 4.43 12.25 -9.87
N PHE A 186 4.85 11.32 -10.71
CA PHE A 186 4.20 11.02 -11.99
C PHE A 186 2.73 10.61 -11.78
N ALA A 187 2.44 9.85 -10.72
CA ALA A 187 1.13 9.23 -10.51
C ALA A 187 0.04 10.11 -9.90
N ARG A 188 0.35 11.38 -9.60
CA ARG A 188 -0.57 12.33 -8.93
C ARG A 188 -1.85 12.54 -9.72
N ASP A 189 -1.71 12.93 -10.98
CA ASP A 189 -2.85 13.30 -11.82
C ASP A 189 -3.75 12.08 -12.09
N GLY A 190 -3.18 10.89 -12.25
CA GLY A 190 -3.97 9.66 -12.40
C GLY A 190 -4.75 9.27 -11.14
N LEU A 191 -4.20 9.52 -9.95
CA LEU A 191 -4.93 9.29 -8.71
C LEU A 191 -6.04 10.33 -8.56
N GLU A 192 -5.77 11.61 -8.80
CA GLU A 192 -6.79 12.66 -8.77
C GLU A 192 -7.94 12.37 -9.75
N GLU A 193 -7.63 11.99 -11.00
CA GLU A 193 -8.61 11.57 -12.01
C GLU A 193 -9.47 10.40 -11.50
N THR A 194 -8.84 9.40 -10.88
CA THR A 194 -9.54 8.24 -10.30
C THR A 194 -10.47 8.67 -9.17
N LEU A 195 -10.04 9.57 -8.28
CA LEU A 195 -10.87 10.05 -7.19
C LEU A 195 -12.04 10.91 -7.69
N GLN A 196 -11.81 11.77 -8.69
CA GLN A 196 -12.86 12.55 -9.34
C GLN A 196 -13.90 11.64 -10.01
N LEU A 197 -13.45 10.58 -10.69
CA LEU A 197 -14.31 9.57 -11.30
C LEU A 197 -15.20 8.85 -10.27
N LEU A 198 -14.62 8.45 -9.14
CA LEU A 198 -15.31 7.73 -8.07
C LEU A 198 -16.23 8.61 -7.22
N THR A 199 -16.06 9.93 -7.30
CA THR A 199 -16.85 10.94 -6.57
C THR A 199 -17.75 11.78 -7.50
N ALA A 200 -17.98 11.31 -8.73
CA ALA A 200 -18.73 12.03 -9.74
C ALA A 200 -20.24 12.07 -9.42
N GLY A 201 -20.79 11.01 -8.82
CA GLY A 201 -22.20 10.94 -8.46
C GLY A 201 -22.55 11.78 -7.23
N LYS A 202 -23.82 12.17 -7.16
CA LYS A 202 -24.38 12.83 -5.98
C LYS A 202 -24.25 11.89 -4.78
N ASP A 203 -23.60 12.36 -3.72
CA ASP A 203 -23.38 11.64 -2.46
C ASP A 203 -22.35 10.51 -2.51
N GLU A 204 -21.60 10.37 -3.60
CA GLU A 204 -20.49 9.41 -3.67
C GLU A 204 -19.29 9.91 -2.88
N ARG A 205 -18.72 9.03 -2.05
CA ARG A 205 -17.60 9.35 -1.16
C ARG A 205 -16.49 8.33 -1.31
N VAL A 206 -15.26 8.75 -1.00
CA VAL A 206 -14.08 7.88 -1.01
C VAL A 206 -13.41 7.90 0.36
N PHE A 207 -13.18 6.71 0.91
CA PHE A 207 -12.30 6.49 2.05
C PHE A 207 -10.91 6.10 1.54
N LEU A 208 -9.88 6.83 1.94
CA LEU A 208 -8.51 6.62 1.49
C LEU A 208 -7.71 5.82 2.52
N LEU A 209 -7.10 4.74 2.05
CA LEU A 209 -6.09 3.97 2.79
C LEU A 209 -4.78 4.00 2.00
N ALA A 210 -3.72 4.50 2.59
CA ALA A 210 -2.45 4.67 1.90
C ALA A 210 -1.31 4.06 2.71
N HIS A 211 -0.42 3.32 2.07
CA HIS A 211 0.73 2.70 2.73
C HIS A 211 2.04 3.34 2.30
N SER A 212 2.94 3.60 3.25
CA SER A 212 4.33 3.99 2.96
C SER A 212 4.43 5.16 1.99
N MET A 213 5.15 5.03 0.87
CA MET A 213 5.24 6.04 -0.19
C MET A 213 3.90 6.36 -0.88
N GLY A 214 2.92 5.45 -0.83
CA GLY A 214 1.55 5.73 -1.25
C GLY A 214 0.87 6.81 -0.39
N ALA A 215 1.26 6.95 0.88
CA ALA A 215 0.79 8.05 1.73
C ALA A 215 1.28 9.41 1.23
N GLN A 216 2.51 9.48 0.72
CA GLN A 216 3.04 10.69 0.10
C GLN A 216 2.24 11.06 -1.15
N LEU A 217 1.89 10.08 -1.98
CA LEU A 217 1.05 10.27 -3.15
C LEU A 217 -0.33 10.84 -2.78
N VAL A 218 -0.98 10.26 -1.77
CA VAL A 218 -2.28 10.75 -1.29
C VAL A 218 -2.20 12.18 -0.78
N MET A 219 -1.19 12.50 0.06
CA MET A 219 -1.03 13.86 0.56
C MET A 219 -0.77 14.88 -0.55
N GLU A 220 -0.03 14.49 -1.57
CA GLU A 220 0.25 15.35 -2.71
C GLU A 220 -1.00 15.61 -3.55
N VAL A 221 -1.85 14.61 -3.76
CA VAL A 221 -3.13 14.78 -4.47
C VAL A 221 -4.09 15.65 -3.67
N LEU A 222 -4.25 15.42 -2.37
CA LEU A 222 -5.10 16.28 -1.53
C LEU A 222 -4.63 17.73 -1.54
N ARG A 223 -3.31 17.95 -1.46
CA ARG A 223 -2.70 19.27 -1.57
C ARG A 223 -2.96 19.91 -2.94
N GLN A 224 -2.75 19.16 -4.02
CA GLN A 224 -2.99 19.62 -5.38
C GLN A 224 -4.44 20.05 -5.59
N SER A 225 -5.40 19.23 -5.15
CA SER A 225 -6.82 19.53 -5.25
C SER A 225 -7.19 20.78 -4.43
N ALA A 226 -6.62 20.96 -3.24
CA ALA A 226 -6.81 22.16 -2.43
C ALA A 226 -6.30 23.43 -3.13
N LEU A 227 -5.08 23.38 -3.69
CA LEU A 227 -4.50 24.50 -4.43
C LEU A 227 -5.28 24.86 -5.70
N ARG A 228 -5.92 23.87 -6.33
CA ARG A 228 -6.82 24.06 -7.50
C ARG A 228 -8.21 24.57 -7.10
N GLY A 229 -8.51 24.65 -5.80
CA GLY A 229 -9.84 25.03 -5.31
C GLY A 229 -10.90 23.95 -5.48
N ASP A 230 -10.54 22.68 -5.65
CA ASP A 230 -11.47 21.55 -5.76
C ASP A 230 -12.02 21.13 -4.38
N GLY A 231 -12.72 22.06 -3.73
CA GLY A 231 -13.39 21.81 -2.45
C GLY A 231 -14.47 20.72 -2.55
N ARG A 232 -15.01 20.49 -3.76
CA ARG A 232 -15.95 19.40 -4.01
C ARG A 232 -15.26 18.06 -3.77
N LEU A 233 -14.14 17.78 -4.43
CA LEU A 233 -13.40 16.53 -4.22
C LEU A 233 -13.02 16.33 -2.75
N LEU A 234 -12.44 17.36 -2.11
CA LEU A 234 -12.04 17.29 -0.70
C LEU A 234 -13.22 16.95 0.23
N SER A 235 -14.39 17.55 0.00
CA SER A 235 -15.62 17.25 0.78
C SER A 235 -16.15 15.83 0.57
N ARG A 236 -15.80 15.17 -0.54
CA ARG A 236 -16.18 13.78 -0.84
C ARG A 236 -15.19 12.76 -0.28
N ILE A 237 -14.03 13.19 0.22
CA ILE A 237 -13.16 12.30 0.99
C ILE A 237 -13.78 12.12 2.37
N SER A 238 -14.23 10.90 2.66
CA SER A 238 -14.89 10.54 3.92
C SER A 238 -13.91 10.15 5.03
N GLY A 239 -12.63 10.00 4.70
CA GLY A 239 -11.59 9.69 5.66
C GLY A 239 -10.27 9.37 4.97
N VAL A 240 -9.18 9.52 5.73
CA VAL A 240 -7.82 9.22 5.29
C VAL A 240 -7.10 8.45 6.39
N VAL A 241 -6.51 7.32 6.02
CA VAL A 241 -5.64 6.52 6.87
C VAL A 241 -4.29 6.36 6.18
N LEU A 242 -3.23 6.89 6.79
CA LEU A 242 -1.86 6.75 6.35
C LEU A 242 -1.17 5.69 7.22
N MET A 243 -0.81 4.56 6.63
CA MET A 243 -0.12 3.46 7.32
C MET A 243 1.38 3.53 7.06
N SER A 244 2.17 3.60 8.14
CA SER A 244 3.63 3.74 8.11
C SER A 244 4.10 4.75 7.06
N PRO A 245 3.58 6.00 7.05
CA PRO A 245 3.83 6.95 5.98
C PRO A 245 5.31 7.26 5.81
N ASP A 246 5.80 7.07 4.59
CA ASP A 246 7.15 7.48 4.19
C ASP A 246 7.14 8.95 3.76
N ILE A 247 6.88 9.84 4.71
CA ILE A 247 6.85 11.30 4.52
C ILE A 247 7.76 11.96 5.55
N ASP A 248 8.48 13.01 5.18
CA ASP A 248 9.18 13.84 6.16
C ASP A 248 8.13 14.59 7.00
N PRO A 249 8.20 14.60 8.35
CA PRO A 249 7.20 15.27 9.19
C PRO A 249 7.01 16.78 8.87
N GLU A 250 8.06 17.49 8.48
CA GLU A 250 7.98 18.91 8.08
C GLU A 250 7.26 19.04 6.74
N VAL A 251 7.53 18.13 5.79
CA VAL A 251 6.81 18.07 4.51
C VAL A 251 5.34 17.78 4.73
N PHE A 252 5.02 16.79 5.56
CA PHE A 252 3.63 16.45 5.92
C PHE A 252 2.90 17.67 6.50
N ARG A 253 3.54 18.38 7.44
CA ARG A 253 2.98 19.60 8.03
C ARG A 253 2.70 20.67 6.97
N ARG A 254 3.66 20.94 6.08
CA ARG A 254 3.47 21.91 4.98
C ARG A 254 2.35 21.49 4.02
N GLN A 255 2.23 20.20 3.74
CA GLN A 255 1.12 19.70 2.94
C GLN A 255 -0.21 19.89 3.66
N ALA A 256 -0.30 19.51 4.94
CA ALA A 256 -1.51 19.65 5.75
C ALA A 256 -1.95 21.12 5.89
N GLU A 257 -1.02 22.03 6.20
CA GLU A 257 -1.28 23.48 6.29
C GLU A 257 -1.88 24.03 4.99
N ALA A 258 -1.38 23.58 3.84
CA ALA A 258 -1.85 24.06 2.57
C ALA A 258 -3.11 23.36 2.04
N ILE A 259 -3.43 22.16 2.54
CA ILE A 259 -4.75 21.55 2.36
C ILE A 259 -5.80 22.35 3.16
N GLY A 260 -5.41 22.89 4.32
CA GLY A 260 -6.31 23.58 5.24
C GLY A 260 -7.10 22.56 6.06
N PRO A 261 -8.45 22.61 6.08
CA PRO A 261 -9.25 21.59 6.76
C PRO A 261 -9.01 20.19 6.17
N LEU A 262 -8.32 19.34 6.91
CA LEU A 262 -8.07 17.95 6.51
C LEU A 262 -9.37 17.14 6.51
N PRO A 263 -9.59 16.25 5.52
CA PRO A 263 -10.72 15.31 5.54
C PRO A 263 -10.73 14.49 6.83
N GLN A 264 -11.89 14.40 7.48
CA GLN A 264 -12.03 13.68 8.76
C GLN A 264 -12.77 12.35 8.58
N PRO A 265 -12.30 11.27 9.22
CA PRO A 265 -11.16 11.22 10.13
C PRO A 265 -9.85 11.29 9.35
N PHE A 266 -8.83 11.93 9.92
CA PHE A 266 -7.47 11.83 9.39
C PHE A 266 -6.60 11.07 10.37
N MET A 267 -6.08 9.91 9.97
CA MET A 267 -5.38 8.99 10.87
C MET A 267 -4.03 8.58 10.34
N ILE A 268 -3.07 8.47 11.25
CA ILE A 268 -1.70 8.04 10.97
C ILE A 268 -1.44 6.82 11.84
N LEU A 269 -1.21 5.67 11.21
CA LEU A 269 -0.82 4.44 11.89
C LEU A 269 0.70 4.31 11.80
N ILE A 270 1.37 4.21 12.94
CA ILE A 270 2.84 4.16 13.03
C ILE A 270 3.30 2.83 13.61
N ALA A 271 4.55 2.47 13.33
CA ALA A 271 5.27 1.41 14.03
C ALA A 271 6.72 1.88 14.22
N ARG A 272 7.15 2.15 15.45
CA ARG A 272 8.46 2.77 15.75
C ARG A 272 9.65 1.89 15.39
N GLN A 273 9.44 0.56 15.34
CA GLN A 273 10.47 -0.41 14.99
C GLN A 273 10.48 -0.75 13.49
N ASP A 274 9.79 0.06 12.67
CA ASP A 274 9.74 -0.10 11.22
C ASP A 274 11.13 0.04 10.57
N ARG A 275 11.70 -1.10 10.19
CA ARG A 275 13.07 -1.17 9.67
C ARG A 275 13.16 -0.61 8.25
N ALA A 276 12.06 -0.64 7.48
CA ALA A 276 12.04 -0.12 6.12
C ALA A 276 12.12 1.41 6.12
N LEU A 277 11.38 2.08 7.02
CA LEU A 277 11.47 3.52 7.18
C LEU A 277 12.81 3.98 7.75
N GLY A 278 13.46 3.16 8.59
CA GLY A 278 14.85 3.40 9.01
C GLY A 278 15.82 3.50 7.81
N LEU A 279 15.68 2.61 6.82
CA LEU A 279 16.47 2.62 5.59
C LEU A 279 16.13 3.82 4.68
N ALA A 280 14.84 4.13 4.51
CA ALA A 280 14.39 5.29 3.74
C ALA A 280 14.90 6.61 4.36
N GLY A 281 14.83 6.73 5.69
CA GLY A 281 15.40 7.85 6.44
C GLY A 281 16.91 7.96 6.18
N PHE A 282 17.65 6.85 6.20
CA PHE A 282 19.08 6.86 5.88
C PHE A 282 19.37 7.38 4.46
N LEU A 283 18.64 6.90 3.45
CA LEU A 283 18.81 7.33 2.05
C LEU A 283 18.47 8.81 1.82
N THR A 284 17.57 9.37 2.63
CA THR A 284 17.08 10.76 2.50
C THR A 284 17.77 11.75 3.44
N GLY A 285 18.86 11.34 4.12
CA GLY A 285 19.67 12.23 4.97
C GLY A 285 19.49 12.05 6.48
N ARG A 286 19.11 10.85 6.94
CA ARG A 286 18.95 10.42 8.35
C ARG A 286 17.92 11.21 9.16
N LYS A 287 16.87 11.73 8.52
CA LYS A 287 15.71 12.31 9.22
C LYS A 287 14.66 11.22 9.53
N PRO A 288 14.04 11.21 10.74
CA PRO A 288 12.91 10.33 11.03
C PRO A 288 11.75 10.56 10.06
N ARG A 289 11.12 9.47 9.60
CA ARG A 289 9.92 9.53 8.75
C ARG A 289 8.66 9.58 9.60
N LEU A 290 7.56 10.09 9.04
CA LEU A 290 6.28 10.26 9.73
C LEU A 290 5.76 8.94 10.33
N GLY A 291 6.00 7.81 9.66
CA GLY A 291 5.60 6.48 10.14
C GLY A 291 6.39 5.93 11.32
N VAL A 292 7.47 6.60 11.76
CA VAL A 292 8.32 6.20 12.90
C VAL A 292 8.50 7.32 13.92
N ILE A 293 7.63 8.34 13.92
CA ILE A 293 7.72 9.41 14.91
C ILE A 293 7.61 8.84 16.33
N ASP A 294 8.44 9.36 17.22
CA ASP A 294 8.52 8.97 18.62
C ASP A 294 7.67 9.87 19.53
N SER A 295 7.18 11.00 19.02
CA SER A 295 6.25 11.86 19.75
C SER A 295 5.19 12.53 18.88
N ARG A 296 4.05 12.82 19.52
CA ARG A 296 2.89 13.46 18.89
C ARG A 296 3.14 14.94 18.58
N GLU A 297 4.11 15.57 19.23
CA GLU A 297 4.50 16.96 18.97
C GLU A 297 4.83 17.23 17.50
N LYS A 298 5.34 16.23 16.77
CA LYS A 298 5.63 16.35 15.33
C LYS A 298 4.39 16.68 14.49
N VAL A 299 3.21 16.26 14.94
CA VAL A 299 1.91 16.56 14.29
C VAL A 299 1.01 17.46 15.14
N ALA A 300 1.53 18.06 16.22
CA ALA A 300 0.75 18.95 17.08
C ALA A 300 0.17 20.14 16.29
N GLY A 301 -1.04 20.55 16.68
CA GLY A 301 -1.79 21.61 16.01
C GLY A 301 -2.45 21.20 14.69
N LEU A 302 -2.25 19.96 14.22
CA LEU A 302 -2.99 19.39 13.09
C LEU A 302 -4.15 18.54 13.62
N ASN A 303 -5.30 18.59 12.95
CA ASN A 303 -6.45 17.74 13.28
C ASN A 303 -6.24 16.32 12.72
N VAL A 304 -5.33 15.56 13.33
CA VAL A 304 -4.98 14.19 12.97
C VAL A 304 -4.93 13.30 14.20
N LYS A 305 -5.23 12.01 14.02
CA LYS A 305 -5.16 10.99 15.08
C LYS A 305 -3.97 10.07 14.82
N VAL A 306 -3.16 9.80 15.83
CA VAL A 306 -1.99 8.91 15.70
C VAL A 306 -2.21 7.65 16.55
N LEU A 307 -2.10 6.49 15.90
CA LEU A 307 -2.20 5.17 16.51
C LEU A 307 -0.85 4.45 16.38
N ASP A 308 -0.30 4.03 17.51
CA ASP A 308 0.97 3.30 17.57
C ASP A 308 0.73 1.79 17.62
N PHE A 309 1.18 1.08 16.59
CA PHE A 309 1.10 -0.38 16.45
C PHE A 309 2.39 -1.10 16.84
N THR A 310 3.39 -0.40 17.38
CA THR A 310 4.70 -0.98 17.74
C THR A 310 4.57 -2.22 18.61
N ALA A 311 3.65 -2.23 19.58
CA ALA A 311 3.46 -3.35 20.50
C ALA A 311 2.77 -4.57 19.86
N LEU A 312 2.24 -4.42 18.64
CA LEU A 312 1.53 -5.47 17.89
C LEU A 312 2.39 -6.01 16.73
N ALA A 313 3.63 -5.55 16.62
CA ALA A 313 4.61 -6.05 15.67
C ALA A 313 4.96 -7.52 15.96
N ASP A 314 5.05 -8.32 14.90
CA ASP A 314 5.39 -9.73 14.92
C ASP A 314 6.65 -10.05 14.10
N GLY A 315 7.33 -9.02 13.56
CA GLY A 315 8.52 -9.15 12.73
C GLY A 315 8.22 -9.38 11.25
N GLU A 316 6.98 -9.68 10.88
CA GLU A 316 6.59 -9.92 9.49
C GLU A 316 6.61 -8.61 8.67
N GLY A 317 7.08 -8.70 7.42
CA GLY A 317 7.15 -7.55 6.53
C GLY A 317 8.03 -6.39 7.05
N TYR A 318 9.07 -6.70 7.84
CA TYR A 318 9.98 -5.73 8.46
C TYR A 318 9.30 -4.73 9.41
N ASP A 319 8.13 -5.12 9.97
CA ASP A 319 7.27 -4.26 10.79
C ASP A 319 6.81 -2.98 10.05
N HIS A 320 6.87 -2.99 8.72
CA HIS A 320 6.49 -1.84 7.88
C HIS A 320 4.99 -1.83 7.52
N SER A 321 4.32 -2.96 7.69
CA SER A 321 2.91 -3.14 7.31
C SER A 321 2.08 -3.76 8.45
N VAL A 322 2.54 -3.61 9.71
CA VAL A 322 1.94 -4.22 10.91
C VAL A 322 0.41 -4.14 10.93
N PRO A 323 -0.25 -2.99 10.64
CA PRO A 323 -1.71 -2.90 10.68
C PRO A 323 -2.46 -3.91 9.81
N VAL A 324 -1.83 -4.45 8.77
CA VAL A 324 -2.45 -5.36 7.79
C VAL A 324 -1.73 -6.69 7.66
N THR A 325 -0.62 -6.91 8.38
CA THR A 325 0.13 -8.17 8.40
C THR A 325 0.09 -8.89 9.73
N SER A 326 -0.05 -8.16 10.86
CA SER A 326 -0.11 -8.77 12.18
C SER A 326 -1.54 -9.22 12.52
N PRO A 327 -1.77 -10.51 12.84
CA PRO A 327 -3.09 -11.01 13.26
C PRO A 327 -3.65 -10.25 14.47
N ALA A 328 -2.78 -9.84 15.41
CA ALA A 328 -3.16 -9.07 16.58
C ALA A 328 -3.63 -7.65 16.20
N ALA A 329 -2.87 -6.97 15.33
CA ALA A 329 -3.25 -5.65 14.82
C ALA A 329 -4.57 -5.68 14.04
N ILE A 330 -4.74 -6.69 13.18
CA ILE A 330 -5.97 -6.91 12.42
C ILE A 330 -7.14 -7.13 13.38
N THR A 331 -6.97 -7.93 14.43
CA THR A 331 -8.01 -8.19 15.43
C THR A 331 -8.45 -6.91 16.13
N VAL A 332 -7.51 -6.08 16.57
CA VAL A 332 -7.80 -4.78 17.19
C VAL A 332 -8.58 -3.88 16.23
N LEU A 333 -8.10 -3.73 14.99
CA LEU A 333 -8.75 -2.89 13.99
C LEU A 333 -10.16 -3.40 13.63
N ARG A 334 -10.36 -4.72 13.48
CA ARG A 334 -11.69 -5.31 13.28
C ARG A 334 -12.64 -5.00 14.44
N GLY A 335 -12.14 -5.05 15.67
CA GLY A 335 -12.90 -4.67 16.86
C GLY A 335 -13.37 -3.22 16.80
N LEU A 336 -12.48 -2.29 16.43
CA LEU A 336 -12.78 -0.87 16.29
C LEU A 336 -13.81 -0.62 15.19
N ILE A 337 -13.68 -1.29 14.03
CA ILE A 337 -14.65 -1.23 12.93
C ILE A 337 -16.03 -1.73 13.38
N ALA A 338 -16.09 -2.90 14.01
CA ALA A 338 -17.35 -3.51 14.44
C ALA A 338 -18.05 -2.71 15.56
N GLN A 339 -17.31 -1.97 16.38
CA GLN A 339 -17.89 -1.04 17.34
C GLN A 339 -18.48 0.18 16.63
N ALA A 340 -17.76 0.78 15.67
CA ALA A 340 -18.27 1.90 14.88
C ALA A 340 -19.56 1.55 14.14
N ASP A 341 -19.60 0.37 13.50
CA ASP A 341 -20.76 -0.11 12.77
C ASP A 341 -22.02 -0.27 13.65
N ARG A 342 -21.85 -0.73 14.91
CA ARG A 342 -22.95 -0.91 15.86
C ARG A 342 -23.50 0.40 16.41
N ALA A 343 -22.67 1.44 16.47
CA ALA A 343 -23.09 2.76 16.93
C ALA A 343 -23.99 3.51 15.92
N GLY A 344 -24.30 2.92 14.76
CA GLY A 344 -25.07 3.57 13.70
C GLY A 344 -24.30 4.71 13.01
N ALA A 345 -23.01 4.86 13.31
CA ALA A 345 -22.11 5.76 12.64
C ALA A 345 -21.91 5.26 11.21
N SER A 346 -22.53 5.93 10.24
CA SER A 346 -22.21 5.73 8.83
C SER A 346 -20.86 6.36 8.52
N GLY A 347 -19.79 5.75 9.02
CA GLY A 347 -18.41 6.17 8.81
C GLY A 347 -17.47 5.53 9.83
N PHE A 348 -16.34 4.99 9.34
CA PHE A 348 -15.18 4.56 10.12
C PHE A 348 -14.58 5.69 11.02
N ALA A 349 -15.11 6.91 10.86
CA ALA A 349 -14.71 8.19 11.42
C ALA A 349 -14.83 8.36 12.93
N ASP A 350 -15.94 7.87 13.49
CA ASP A 350 -16.49 8.53 14.66
C ASP A 350 -15.90 8.04 15.99
N TYR A 351 -15.21 6.88 16.02
CA TYR A 351 -14.83 6.27 17.32
C TYR A 351 -13.40 5.73 17.47
N MET A 352 -12.46 6.07 16.58
CA MET A 352 -11.04 5.93 16.94
C MET A 352 -10.52 7.18 17.66
N VAL A 353 -11.21 7.65 18.72
CA VAL A 353 -10.70 8.70 19.61
C VAL A 353 -10.73 8.17 21.04
N LEU A 354 -9.56 7.85 21.58
CA LEU A 354 -9.36 8.07 23.00
C LEU A 354 -9.31 9.59 23.15
N GLU A 355 -10.41 10.21 23.55
CA GLU A 355 -10.36 11.60 24.00
C GLU A 355 -9.50 11.61 25.25
N ALA A 356 -8.33 12.23 25.16
CA ALA A 356 -7.62 12.62 26.37
C ALA A 356 -8.55 13.59 27.10
N GLN A 357 -9.07 13.16 28.25
CA GLN A 357 -9.63 14.08 29.21
C GLN A 357 -8.52 15.09 29.55
N TYR A 358 -8.88 16.37 29.42
CA TYR A 358 -8.03 17.57 29.48
C TYR A 358 -7.02 17.60 30.61
#